data_AF-A0A1J9RIS6-F1
#
_entry.id   AF-A0A1J9RIS6-F1
#
_cell.length_a   1.000
_cell.length_b   1.000
_cell.length_c   1.000
_cell.angle_alpha   90.00
_cell.angle_beta   90.00
_cell.angle_gamma   90.00
#
_symmetry.space_group_name_H-M   'P 1'
#
loop_
_entity.id
_entity.type
_entity.pdbx_description
1 polymer ?
#
loop_
_entity_poly.entity_id
_entity_poly.type
_entity_poly.pdbx_seq_one_letter_code
_entity_poly.pdbx_strand_id
1 'polypeptide(L)'
;MGRRGSSRGNPDQKPFHPAAPLTANMNVECHPANHPKLSTHEAFSHEDPLFSEGINEDREPEVEDGLESDDCEIYAMEDEMDLGGNIDPMADNHHVAPVMDESDSDNDSSTNSNSHSGYDSEESVDAYELQGDNDDDKPQTPATSLPAPLAAATGKRDSTSATTSTHNTTASSRTAPNPRARGFAKGGRAIGTTLDAVDTTIFSMKAAGHGDKGIATLLRDKGLATYDPKTISTRYRRLREAKMAETDAALRTRRRRWSAEEDAVLMDAHAHALRRQEREMARLRARLFTDVAFCVAERLPGAFYSAEACEGRYGELSSGAAVTERDFGDPEFERAEGRRRLMAVWEADLERAQREAREWEDGVLKELVAAEKERRAEMKAKRGGTVREALAKRGPVKRGRAKRSRAKTAETDSE
;
A
#
# COMPACT_ATOMS: atom_id res chain seq x y z
N MET A 1 -34.98 55.28 32.73
CA MET A 1 -35.46 54.12 33.53
C MET A 1 -35.36 52.89 32.63
N GLY A 2 -34.38 51.99 32.67
CA GLY A 2 -33.61 51.46 33.79
C GLY A 2 -33.97 49.98 34.02
N ARG A 3 -33.81 49.10 33.02
CA ARG A 3 -33.91 47.63 33.19
C ARG A 3 -32.57 46.98 32.88
N ARG A 4 -31.93 46.47 33.93
CA ARG A 4 -30.69 45.70 33.89
C ARG A 4 -31.01 44.26 33.50
N GLY A 5 -30.39 43.75 32.43
CA GLY A 5 -30.39 42.34 32.08
C GLY A 5 -29.01 41.74 32.36
N SER A 6 -28.93 40.89 33.37
CA SER A 6 -27.74 40.12 33.73
C SER A 6 -27.41 39.07 32.67
N SER A 7 -26.30 39.26 31.95
CA SER A 7 -25.65 38.23 31.15
C SER A 7 -24.79 37.36 32.06
N ARG A 8 -25.19 36.10 32.26
CA ARG A 8 -24.33 35.06 32.86
C ARG A 8 -23.29 34.67 31.82
N GLY A 9 -22.07 35.17 32.00
CA GLY A 9 -20.89 34.70 31.29
C GLY A 9 -20.57 33.25 31.68
N ASN A 10 -20.24 32.45 30.69
CA ASN A 10 -19.80 31.07 30.83
C ASN A 10 -18.27 31.08 31.05
N PRO A 11 -17.75 30.75 32.23
CA PRO A 11 -16.32 30.88 32.53
C PRO A 11 -15.61 29.54 32.29
N ASP A 12 -15.49 29.07 31.04
CA ASP A 12 -14.64 27.89 30.77
C ASP A 12 -14.24 27.69 29.30
N GLN A 13 -13.91 28.78 28.60
CA GLN A 13 -13.13 28.68 27.36
C GLN A 13 -11.70 29.14 27.63
N LYS A 14 -10.85 28.17 27.99
CA LYS A 14 -9.40 28.37 27.98
C LYS A 14 -8.96 28.58 26.52
N PRO A 15 -8.14 29.60 26.21
CA PRO A 15 -7.59 29.77 24.88
C PRO A 15 -6.67 28.58 24.54
N PHE A 16 -6.97 27.92 23.44
CA PHE A 16 -6.10 26.93 22.81
C PHE A 16 -4.86 27.66 22.32
N HIS A 17 -3.76 27.55 23.06
CA HIS A 17 -2.45 27.96 22.57
C HIS A 17 -1.99 26.95 21.51
N PRO A 18 -1.59 27.38 20.30
CA PRO A 18 -0.98 26.47 19.33
C PRO A 18 0.35 25.98 19.92
N ALA A 19 0.48 24.66 20.02
CA ALA A 19 1.71 24.01 20.43
C ALA A 19 2.86 24.45 19.50
N ALA A 20 3.93 24.96 20.10
CA ALA A 20 5.15 25.30 19.39
C ALA A 20 5.74 24.03 18.72
N PRO A 21 6.28 24.14 17.50
CA PRO A 21 6.98 23.03 16.87
C PRO A 21 8.24 22.71 17.68
N LEU A 22 8.32 21.49 18.20
CA LEU A 22 9.55 20.89 18.72
C LEU A 22 10.55 20.80 17.57
N THR A 23 11.45 21.77 17.48
CA THR A 23 12.68 21.65 16.69
C THR A 23 13.54 20.59 17.37
N ALA A 24 13.48 19.36 16.86
CA ALA A 24 14.44 18.32 17.19
C ALA A 24 15.81 18.78 16.72
N ASN A 25 16.60 19.28 17.67
CA ASN A 25 17.99 19.64 17.47
C ASN A 25 18.78 18.33 17.37
N MET A 26 18.89 17.78 16.16
CA MET A 26 19.79 16.66 15.89
C MET A 26 21.22 17.17 15.91
N ASN A 27 21.81 17.14 17.11
CA ASN A 27 23.25 17.29 17.30
C ASN A 27 23.91 16.01 16.76
N VAL A 28 24.31 16.03 15.50
CA VAL A 28 25.13 14.98 14.89
C VAL A 28 26.55 15.20 15.39
N GLU A 29 26.92 14.52 16.47
CA GLU A 29 28.31 14.35 16.88
C GLU A 29 29.05 13.59 15.76
N CYS A 30 29.82 14.33 14.99
CA CYS A 30 30.76 13.78 14.02
C CYS A 30 31.92 13.13 14.78
N HIS A 31 31.93 11.80 14.85
CA HIS A 31 33.11 11.04 15.23
C HIS A 31 34.25 11.30 14.23
N PRO A 32 35.45 11.73 14.66
CA PRO A 32 36.60 11.81 13.77
C PRO A 32 37.09 10.40 13.42
N ALA A 33 37.15 10.13 12.12
CA ALA A 33 37.68 8.91 11.55
C ALA A 33 39.15 8.68 11.97
N ASN A 34 39.40 7.45 12.40
CA ASN A 34 40.67 6.90 12.80
C ASN A 34 41.58 6.77 11.55
N HIS A 35 42.61 7.60 11.44
CA HIS A 35 43.62 7.48 10.37
C HIS A 35 44.61 6.34 10.69
N PRO A 36 44.94 5.44 9.74
CA PRO A 36 46.05 4.52 9.91
C PRO A 36 47.38 5.29 9.76
N LYS A 37 48.16 5.32 10.84
CA LYS A 37 49.51 5.89 10.87
C LYS A 37 50.45 5.03 10.02
N LEU A 38 50.92 5.58 8.90
CA LEU A 38 52.11 5.09 8.21
C LEU A 38 53.35 5.46 9.02
N SER A 39 54.14 4.44 9.29
CA SER A 39 55.45 4.49 9.91
C SER A 39 56.46 5.16 8.97
N THR A 40 57.07 6.26 9.43
CA THR A 40 58.38 6.69 8.97
C THR A 40 59.17 7.22 10.17
N HIS A 41 60.26 6.52 10.47
CA HIS A 41 61.39 7.00 11.24
C HIS A 41 61.84 8.39 10.75
N GLU A 42 62.02 9.36 11.65
CA GLU A 42 63.29 10.06 11.79
C GLU A 42 63.32 10.90 13.06
N ALA A 43 64.47 10.86 13.73
CA ALA A 43 64.72 11.43 15.03
C ALA A 43 64.86 12.95 14.96
N PHE A 44 64.23 13.67 15.89
CA PHE A 44 64.75 14.97 16.30
C PHE A 44 64.43 15.23 17.78
N SER A 45 65.50 15.26 18.56
CA SER A 45 65.52 15.51 19.99
C SER A 45 65.25 16.99 20.29
N HIS A 46 64.26 17.27 21.14
CA HIS A 46 64.35 18.41 22.04
C HIS A 46 63.54 18.15 23.32
N GLU A 47 64.30 18.09 24.40
CA GLU A 47 63.91 18.20 25.81
C GLU A 47 63.27 19.59 25.99
N ASP A 48 62.25 19.87 26.81
CA ASP A 48 62.06 19.67 28.26
C ASP A 48 60.80 20.55 28.63
N PRO A 49 60.33 20.72 29.89
CA PRO A 49 59.64 19.75 30.73
C PRO A 49 58.37 20.36 31.43
N LEU A 50 57.76 19.60 32.35
CA LEU A 50 56.88 20.04 33.45
C LEU A 50 55.45 20.52 33.13
N PHE A 51 54.48 19.58 33.19
CA PHE A 51 53.23 19.88 33.90
C PHE A 51 52.81 18.69 34.76
N SER A 52 52.77 18.97 36.05
CA SER A 52 52.55 18.10 37.19
C SER A 52 51.08 17.73 37.38
N GLU A 53 50.89 16.47 37.78
CA GLU A 53 49.99 15.99 38.83
C GLU A 53 48.47 16.25 38.70
N GLY A 54 47.75 15.13 38.58
CA GLY A 54 46.30 15.05 38.74
C GLY A 54 45.83 13.61 38.67
N ILE A 55 46.42 12.74 39.50
CA ILE A 55 46.04 11.34 39.69
C ILE A 55 44.66 11.34 40.37
N ASN A 56 43.61 10.99 39.61
CA ASN A 56 42.34 10.56 40.19
C ASN A 56 42.25 9.05 40.04
N GLU A 57 42.47 8.42 41.20
CA GLU A 57 42.04 7.13 41.68
C GLU A 57 40.93 6.43 40.86
N ASP A 58 41.30 5.28 40.30
CA ASP A 58 40.71 3.98 40.61
C ASP A 58 39.20 3.97 40.90
N ARG A 59 38.40 3.78 39.86
CA ARG A 59 37.11 3.11 39.98
C ARG A 59 36.72 2.41 38.69
N GLU A 60 37.21 1.17 38.55
CA GLU A 60 36.62 0.21 37.62
C GLU A 60 35.22 -0.19 38.11
N PRO A 61 34.16 -0.08 37.29
CA PRO A 61 33.05 -0.99 37.39
C PRO A 61 33.38 -2.23 36.55
N GLU A 62 33.74 -3.33 37.23
CA GLU A 62 33.56 -4.66 36.68
C GLU A 62 32.08 -4.80 36.27
N VAL A 63 31.82 -4.75 34.97
CA VAL A 63 30.54 -5.16 34.42
C VAL A 63 30.74 -6.60 33.99
N GLU A 64 30.11 -7.48 34.75
CA GLU A 64 30.08 -8.92 34.53
C GLU A 64 29.75 -9.25 33.07
N ASP A 65 30.71 -9.87 32.38
CA ASP A 65 30.49 -10.59 31.12
C ASP A 65 29.60 -11.79 31.39
N GLY A 66 28.31 -11.53 31.51
CA GLY A 66 27.22 -12.50 31.63
C GLY A 66 26.39 -12.53 30.35
N LEU A 67 27.02 -12.74 29.20
CA LEU A 67 26.33 -13.20 28.01
C LEU A 67 26.66 -14.67 27.81
N GLU A 68 25.93 -15.49 28.58
CA GLU A 68 25.43 -16.79 28.13
C GLU A 68 25.02 -16.62 26.66
N SER A 69 25.95 -17.00 25.79
CA SER A 69 25.68 -17.14 24.38
C SER A 69 24.89 -18.42 24.30
N ASP A 70 23.56 -18.29 24.45
CA ASP A 70 22.63 -19.33 24.07
C ASP A 70 23.01 -19.75 22.65
N ASP A 71 23.54 -20.96 22.59
CA ASP A 71 23.86 -21.69 21.40
C ASP A 71 22.59 -21.68 20.54
N CYS A 72 22.53 -20.71 19.62
CA CYS A 72 21.60 -20.75 18.51
C CYS A 72 22.05 -21.92 17.64
N GLU A 73 21.66 -23.13 18.07
CA GLU A 73 21.48 -24.28 17.21
C GLU A 73 20.72 -23.77 15.99
N ILE A 74 21.47 -23.61 14.90
CA ILE A 74 20.93 -23.50 13.56
C ILE A 74 20.18 -24.83 13.37
N TYR A 75 18.89 -24.83 13.73
CA TYR A 75 17.95 -25.84 13.29
C TYR A 75 17.91 -25.71 11.77
N ALA A 76 18.75 -26.49 11.11
CA ALA A 76 18.53 -26.91 9.75
C ALA A 76 17.20 -27.67 9.75
N MET A 77 16.09 -26.94 9.59
CA MET A 77 14.84 -27.54 9.16
C MET A 77 15.08 -28.02 7.73
N GLU A 78 15.55 -29.26 7.64
CA GLU A 78 15.37 -30.09 6.47
C GLU A 78 13.86 -30.26 6.28
N ASP A 79 13.22 -29.26 5.69
CA ASP A 79 11.86 -29.38 5.17
C ASP A 79 11.92 -30.35 3.99
N GLU A 80 11.78 -31.63 4.33
CA GLU A 80 11.25 -32.65 3.46
C GLU A 80 9.83 -32.23 3.05
N MET A 81 9.73 -31.33 2.07
CA MET A 81 8.51 -31.16 1.29
C MET A 81 8.32 -32.43 0.47
N ASP A 82 7.72 -33.42 1.11
CA ASP A 82 7.19 -34.64 0.52
C ASP A 82 5.99 -34.27 -0.36
N LEU A 83 6.29 -33.68 -1.52
CA LEU A 83 5.34 -33.46 -2.61
C LEU A 83 5.02 -34.81 -3.23
N GLY A 84 4.24 -35.61 -2.50
CA GLY A 84 3.46 -36.73 -2.99
C GLY A 84 2.35 -36.26 -3.93
N GLY A 85 2.72 -35.54 -4.99
CA GLY A 85 1.90 -35.27 -6.15
C GLY A 85 1.76 -36.55 -6.93
N ASN A 86 0.64 -37.22 -6.70
CA ASN A 86 0.13 -38.35 -7.46
C ASN A 86 -0.13 -37.89 -8.91
N ILE A 87 0.91 -37.89 -9.74
CA ILE A 87 0.79 -37.67 -11.19
C ILE A 87 0.26 -38.96 -11.79
N ASP A 88 -1.02 -38.96 -12.16
CA ASP A 88 -1.64 -39.97 -12.99
C ASP A 88 -0.81 -40.17 -14.28
N PRO A 89 -0.28 -41.38 -14.55
CA PRO A 89 0.47 -41.65 -15.76
C PRO A 89 -0.42 -42.35 -16.80
N MET A 90 -1.46 -41.69 -17.31
CA MET A 90 -2.21 -42.19 -18.47
C MET A 90 -2.86 -41.05 -19.27
N ALA A 91 -2.60 -41.07 -20.59
CA ALA A 91 -3.07 -40.15 -21.65
C ALA A 91 -2.30 -38.81 -21.68
N ASP A 92 -1.53 -38.45 -22.70
CA ASP A 92 -1.77 -38.65 -24.13
C ASP A 92 -0.51 -38.93 -24.94
N ASN A 93 -0.72 -39.84 -25.88
CA ASN A 93 0.20 -40.33 -26.88
C ASN A 93 -0.06 -39.55 -28.17
N HIS A 94 0.66 -38.46 -28.41
CA HIS A 94 0.68 -37.79 -29.72
C HIS A 94 2.08 -37.84 -30.34
N HIS A 95 2.20 -38.80 -31.27
CA HIS A 95 3.05 -38.81 -32.46
C HIS A 95 4.17 -37.77 -32.56
N VAL A 96 5.39 -38.25 -32.33
CA VAL A 96 6.61 -37.67 -32.89
C VAL A 96 6.66 -38.03 -34.38
N ALA A 97 6.63 -37.02 -35.25
CA ALA A 97 7.15 -37.13 -36.62
C ALA A 97 8.60 -36.64 -36.65
N PRO A 98 9.52 -37.28 -37.41
CA PRO A 98 10.93 -36.92 -37.42
C PRO A 98 11.29 -35.90 -38.50
N VAL A 99 12.25 -35.02 -38.14
CA VAL A 99 13.40 -34.55 -38.93
C VAL A 99 13.14 -33.92 -40.30
N MET A 100 13.43 -32.60 -40.40
CA MET A 100 14.18 -31.94 -41.49
C MET A 100 14.80 -30.69 -40.84
N ASP A 101 16.12 -30.66 -40.60
CA ASP A 101 17.21 -30.32 -41.52
C ASP A 101 17.45 -28.80 -41.63
N GLU A 102 18.72 -28.48 -41.62
CA GLU A 102 19.36 -27.20 -41.35
C GLU A 102 19.21 -26.24 -42.54
N SER A 103 19.06 -24.95 -42.25
CA SER A 103 19.45 -23.88 -43.17
C SER A 103 19.58 -22.55 -42.42
N ASP A 104 20.83 -22.11 -42.30
CA ASP A 104 21.22 -20.72 -42.07
C ASP A 104 20.49 -19.79 -43.04
N SER A 105 19.90 -18.71 -42.50
CA SER A 105 19.67 -17.51 -43.30
C SER A 105 19.58 -16.30 -42.37
N ASP A 106 20.70 -15.59 -42.29
CA ASP A 106 20.71 -14.17 -41.95
C ASP A 106 19.72 -13.44 -42.87
N ASN A 107 18.72 -12.79 -42.30
CA ASN A 107 18.01 -11.70 -42.99
C ASN A 107 17.56 -10.65 -41.99
N ASP A 108 18.41 -9.64 -41.88
CA ASP A 108 18.19 -8.35 -41.27
C ASP A 108 17.08 -7.60 -42.04
N SER A 109 15.92 -7.38 -41.43
CA SER A 109 14.99 -6.35 -41.91
C SER A 109 13.98 -5.94 -40.83
N SER A 110 14.24 -4.73 -40.34
CA SER A 110 13.36 -3.84 -39.61
C SER A 110 11.89 -3.88 -40.06
N THR A 111 11.01 -4.36 -39.18
CA THR A 111 9.58 -4.02 -39.19
C THR A 111 9.15 -3.49 -37.84
N ASN A 112 9.10 -2.17 -37.79
CA ASN A 112 8.36 -1.34 -36.85
C ASN A 112 6.95 -1.92 -36.61
N SER A 113 6.80 -2.70 -35.55
CA SER A 113 5.52 -3.30 -35.15
C SER A 113 5.05 -2.61 -33.89
N ASN A 114 4.19 -1.61 -34.11
CA ASN A 114 3.22 -1.07 -33.17
C ASN A 114 2.33 -2.21 -32.67
N SER A 115 2.84 -2.96 -31.69
CA SER A 115 2.15 -4.03 -30.97
C SER A 115 1.15 -3.41 -30.01
N HIS A 116 -0.03 -3.13 -30.55
CA HIS A 116 -1.26 -2.97 -29.78
C HIS A 116 -1.60 -4.32 -29.16
N SER A 117 -1.03 -4.61 -27.99
CA SER A 117 -1.34 -5.81 -27.22
C SER A 117 -2.80 -5.76 -26.75
N GLY A 118 -3.66 -6.47 -27.48
CA GLY A 118 -4.96 -6.89 -26.98
C GLY A 118 -4.76 -7.78 -25.77
N TYR A 119 -5.07 -7.25 -24.59
CA TYR A 119 -5.37 -8.07 -23.42
C TYR A 119 -6.77 -8.66 -23.62
N ASP A 120 -6.79 -9.84 -24.23
CA ASP A 120 -7.87 -10.80 -24.12
C ASP A 120 -7.47 -11.77 -23.00
N SER A 121 -7.94 -11.47 -21.79
CA SER A 121 -7.72 -12.30 -20.60
C SER A 121 -9.06 -12.43 -19.90
N GLU A 122 -9.81 -13.43 -20.34
CA GLU A 122 -11.00 -13.92 -19.68
C GLU A 122 -10.57 -14.73 -18.45
N GLU A 123 -10.20 -14.01 -17.39
CA GLU A 123 -10.11 -14.55 -16.04
C GLU A 123 -11.13 -13.82 -15.16
N SER A 124 -12.27 -14.50 -14.96
CA SER A 124 -13.33 -14.08 -14.06
C SER A 124 -12.84 -14.16 -12.62
N VAL A 125 -12.39 -13.03 -12.10
CA VAL A 125 -12.37 -12.79 -10.65
C VAL A 125 -13.40 -11.72 -10.36
N ASP A 126 -14.38 -12.09 -9.53
CA ASP A 126 -15.39 -11.22 -8.93
C ASP A 126 -14.72 -10.17 -8.03
N ALA A 127 -14.07 -9.19 -8.65
CA ALA A 127 -13.64 -7.97 -8.01
C ALA A 127 -14.81 -6.99 -8.10
N TYR A 128 -15.59 -6.93 -7.02
CA TYR A 128 -16.47 -5.80 -6.76
C TYR A 128 -15.59 -4.55 -6.56
N GLU A 129 -15.17 -3.93 -7.66
CA GLU A 129 -14.69 -2.56 -7.69
C GLU A 129 -15.83 -1.68 -7.14
N LEU A 130 -15.70 -1.31 -5.86
CA LEU A 130 -16.29 -0.10 -5.35
C LEU A 130 -15.66 1.06 -6.15
N GLN A 131 -16.24 1.35 -7.30
CA GLN A 131 -16.20 2.66 -7.92
C GLN A 131 -16.76 3.63 -6.89
N GLY A 132 -15.84 4.19 -6.10
CA GLY A 132 -16.08 5.46 -5.45
C GLY A 132 -16.30 6.45 -6.58
N ASP A 133 -17.53 6.96 -6.66
CA ASP A 133 -17.87 8.18 -7.37
C ASP A 133 -16.88 9.26 -6.91
N ASN A 134 -15.77 9.41 -7.66
CA ASN A 134 -14.97 10.62 -7.62
C ASN A 134 -15.77 11.64 -8.42
N ASP A 135 -16.66 12.33 -7.72
CA ASP A 135 -17.32 13.55 -8.16
C ASP A 135 -16.26 14.51 -8.73
N ASP A 136 -16.45 14.86 -10.00
CA ASP A 136 -16.12 16.12 -10.66
C ASP A 136 -15.00 17.00 -10.06
N ASP A 137 -13.76 16.75 -10.48
CA ASP A 137 -12.77 17.81 -10.68
C ASP A 137 -12.25 17.74 -12.12
N LYS A 138 -13.13 18.11 -13.06
CA LYS A 138 -12.69 18.53 -14.40
C LYS A 138 -12.01 19.89 -14.25
N PRO A 139 -10.71 20.03 -14.56
CA PRO A 139 -10.11 21.35 -14.66
C PRO A 139 -10.81 22.12 -15.79
N GLN A 140 -11.48 23.22 -15.44
CA GLN A 140 -11.94 24.19 -16.40
C GLN A 140 -10.73 24.70 -17.18
N THR A 141 -10.67 24.36 -18.46
CA THR A 141 -9.76 24.99 -19.42
C THR A 141 -10.03 26.51 -19.42
N PRO A 142 -9.03 27.38 -19.16
CA PRO A 142 -9.24 28.82 -19.28
C PRO A 142 -9.43 29.17 -20.76
N ALA A 143 -10.65 29.54 -21.12
CA ALA A 143 -10.93 30.13 -22.43
C ALA A 143 -10.11 31.43 -22.57
N THR A 144 -9.14 31.40 -23.48
CA THR A 144 -8.39 32.57 -23.94
C THR A 144 -9.36 33.54 -24.63
N SER A 145 -9.94 34.47 -23.87
CA SER A 145 -10.62 35.65 -24.43
C SER A 145 -9.60 36.77 -24.61
N LEU A 146 -9.37 37.12 -25.87
CA LEU A 146 -8.62 38.32 -26.29
C LEU A 146 -9.26 39.60 -25.68
N PRO A 147 -8.46 40.55 -25.16
CA PRO A 147 -8.99 41.81 -24.67
C PRO A 147 -9.24 42.80 -25.81
N ALA A 148 -10.46 43.30 -25.92
CA ALA A 148 -10.78 44.54 -26.62
C ALA A 148 -10.77 45.72 -25.62
N PRO A 149 -10.42 46.95 -26.06
CA PRO A 149 -9.96 48.00 -25.15
C PRO A 149 -11.05 49.00 -24.73
N LEU A 150 -10.70 49.75 -23.67
CA LEU A 150 -11.18 51.09 -23.32
C LEU A 150 -12.66 51.27 -22.91
N ALA A 151 -12.88 51.51 -21.62
CA ALA A 151 -13.53 52.75 -21.17
C ALA A 151 -13.41 52.92 -19.66
N ALA A 152 -12.93 54.09 -19.26
CA ALA A 152 -12.85 54.57 -17.91
C ALA A 152 -14.24 54.80 -17.29
N ALA A 153 -14.44 54.40 -16.04
CA ALA A 153 -15.38 55.07 -15.15
C ALA A 153 -15.04 54.74 -13.68
N THR A 154 -14.60 55.78 -13.00
CA THR A 154 -14.40 55.90 -11.56
C THR A 154 -15.66 55.57 -10.75
N GLY A 155 -15.51 54.88 -9.62
CA GLY A 155 -16.62 54.67 -8.69
C GLY A 155 -16.19 54.16 -7.31
N LYS A 156 -15.65 55.05 -6.48
CA LYS A 156 -15.60 54.88 -5.02
C LYS A 156 -17.01 54.63 -4.48
N ARG A 157 -17.17 53.71 -3.53
CA ARG A 157 -18.10 53.84 -2.39
C ARG A 157 -17.87 52.75 -1.34
N ASP A 158 -17.33 53.20 -0.21
CA ASP A 158 -17.51 52.61 1.11
C ASP A 158 -19.00 52.65 1.54
N SER A 159 -19.25 52.08 2.73
CA SER A 159 -20.47 52.16 3.57
C SER A 159 -21.28 50.84 3.60
N THR A 160 -21.10 50.01 4.63
CA THR A 160 -21.83 50.03 5.91
C THR A 160 -23.35 50.01 5.75
N SER A 161 -24.01 48.93 6.22
CA SER A 161 -25.06 48.98 7.26
C SER A 161 -25.88 47.70 7.32
N ALA A 162 -26.05 47.22 8.55
CA ALA A 162 -27.06 46.30 9.04
C ALA A 162 -28.48 46.58 8.52
N THR A 163 -29.31 45.53 8.41
CA THR A 163 -30.74 45.64 8.74
C THR A 163 -31.26 44.29 9.25
N THR A 164 -31.62 44.29 10.53
CA THR A 164 -32.47 43.31 11.22
C THR A 164 -33.91 43.39 10.71
N SER A 165 -34.59 42.26 10.52
CA SER A 165 -36.05 42.24 10.39
C SER A 165 -36.64 40.96 11.00
N THR A 166 -37.06 41.08 12.25
CA THR A 166 -37.92 40.15 12.99
C THR A 166 -39.32 40.77 13.11
N HIS A 167 -40.32 40.19 12.44
CA HIS A 167 -41.72 40.47 12.72
C HIS A 167 -42.54 39.16 12.77
N ASN A 168 -43.14 38.93 13.93
CA ASN A 168 -44.15 37.92 14.21
C ASN A 168 -45.43 38.16 13.39
N THR A 169 -46.18 37.10 13.07
CA THR A 169 -47.64 37.18 13.07
C THR A 169 -48.28 35.84 13.40
N THR A 170 -48.88 35.79 14.59
CA THR A 170 -49.78 34.76 15.07
C THR A 170 -51.17 35.05 14.48
N ALA A 171 -51.69 34.17 13.63
CA ALA A 171 -53.11 34.19 13.27
C ALA A 171 -53.63 32.78 12.97
N SER A 172 -54.36 32.29 13.97
CA SER A 172 -55.30 31.19 13.97
C SER A 172 -56.18 31.14 12.71
N SER A 173 -56.03 30.09 11.89
CA SER A 173 -57.11 29.59 11.03
C SER A 173 -57.25 28.09 11.26
N ARG A 174 -58.30 27.72 12.01
CA ARG A 174 -58.78 26.35 12.19
C ARG A 174 -59.37 25.85 10.88
N THR A 175 -58.53 25.38 9.97
CA THR A 175 -58.96 24.51 8.86
C THR A 175 -59.12 23.09 9.37
N ALA A 176 -60.30 22.52 9.13
CA ALA A 176 -60.70 21.19 9.54
C ALA A 176 -59.65 20.11 9.15
N PRO A 177 -59.38 19.13 10.03
CA PRO A 177 -58.45 18.05 9.73
C PRO A 177 -59.02 17.18 8.61
N ASN A 178 -58.37 17.17 7.46
CA ASN A 178 -58.69 16.28 6.35
C ASN A 178 -58.41 14.81 6.77
N PRO A 179 -59.43 13.96 6.95
CA PRO A 179 -59.27 12.59 7.48
C PRO A 179 -58.66 11.61 6.47
N ARG A 180 -58.28 12.07 5.26
CA ARG A 180 -57.59 11.26 4.25
C ARG A 180 -56.07 11.44 4.21
N ALA A 181 -55.51 12.34 5.03
CA ALA A 181 -54.07 12.42 5.25
C ALA A 181 -53.61 11.41 6.32
N ARG A 182 -54.00 10.14 6.19
CA ARG A 182 -53.36 9.07 6.96
C ARG A 182 -51.99 8.79 6.35
N GLY A 183 -51.00 9.52 6.86
CA GLY A 183 -49.83 8.87 7.46
C GLY A 183 -48.83 8.22 6.50
N PHE A 184 -48.30 8.97 5.55
CA PHE A 184 -46.87 8.82 5.25
C PHE A 184 -46.15 9.87 6.09
N ALA A 185 -45.83 9.51 7.33
CA ALA A 185 -44.90 10.31 8.12
C ALA A 185 -43.65 10.51 7.26
N LYS A 186 -43.38 11.77 6.90
CA LYS A 186 -42.26 12.16 6.04
C LYS A 186 -40.90 12.00 6.75
N GLY A 187 -40.88 11.34 7.90
CA GLY A 187 -39.69 10.79 8.53
C GLY A 187 -39.56 9.34 8.11
N GLY A 188 -38.47 9.00 7.41
CA GLY A 188 -38.19 7.62 7.05
C GLY A 188 -38.29 6.71 8.30
N ARG A 189 -38.90 5.53 8.14
CA ARG A 189 -39.01 4.55 9.24
C ARG A 189 -37.64 4.37 9.90
N ALA A 190 -37.56 4.54 11.22
CA ALA A 190 -36.34 4.27 11.96
C ALA A 190 -35.89 2.82 11.72
N ILE A 191 -34.58 2.60 11.69
CA ILE A 191 -34.00 1.26 11.57
C ILE A 191 -33.72 0.79 12.98
N GLY A 192 -34.46 -0.22 13.42
CA GLY A 192 -34.23 -0.89 14.70
C GLY A 192 -33.11 -1.92 14.60
N THR A 193 -32.60 -2.34 15.76
CA THR A 193 -31.65 -3.47 15.85
C THR A 193 -32.32 -4.79 15.46
N THR A 194 -33.59 -4.98 15.84
CA THR A 194 -34.41 -6.10 15.36
C THR A 194 -34.90 -5.79 13.94
N LEU A 195 -34.35 -6.51 12.95
CA LEU A 195 -34.81 -6.40 11.57
C LEU A 195 -36.27 -6.86 11.46
N ASP A 196 -37.11 -6.03 10.83
CA ASP A 196 -38.46 -6.46 10.47
C ASP A 196 -38.42 -7.41 9.24
N ALA A 197 -39.56 -7.97 8.86
CA ALA A 197 -39.64 -8.89 7.72
C ALA A 197 -39.24 -8.21 6.38
N VAL A 198 -39.48 -6.90 6.26
CA VAL A 198 -39.13 -6.11 5.08
C VAL A 198 -37.61 -5.95 5.00
N ASP A 199 -36.99 -5.46 6.07
CA ASP A 199 -35.57 -5.20 6.19
C ASP A 199 -34.76 -6.50 6.10
N THR A 200 -35.27 -7.61 6.66
CA THR A 200 -34.67 -8.95 6.48
C THR A 200 -34.66 -9.35 5.00
N THR A 201 -35.76 -9.12 4.29
CA THR A 201 -35.86 -9.42 2.85
C THR A 201 -34.95 -8.52 2.02
N ILE A 202 -34.90 -7.22 2.32
CA ILE A 202 -34.00 -6.27 1.64
C ILE A 202 -32.55 -6.69 1.87
N PHE A 203 -32.17 -6.99 3.11
CA PHE A 203 -30.80 -7.34 3.47
C PHE A 203 -30.34 -8.64 2.81
N SER A 204 -31.14 -9.70 2.88
CA SER A 204 -30.78 -11.01 2.30
C SER A 204 -30.71 -10.95 0.77
N MET A 205 -31.70 -10.33 0.11
CA MET A 205 -31.73 -10.22 -1.34
C MET A 205 -30.59 -9.35 -1.87
N LYS A 206 -30.26 -8.26 -1.18
CA LYS A 206 -29.17 -7.38 -1.60
C LYS A 206 -27.80 -8.01 -1.36
N ALA A 207 -27.63 -8.77 -0.26
CA ALA A 207 -26.44 -9.57 -0.03
C ALA A 207 -26.25 -10.69 -1.08
N ALA A 208 -27.35 -11.20 -1.65
CA ALA A 208 -27.33 -12.15 -2.76
C ALA A 208 -27.17 -11.50 -4.16
N GLY A 209 -26.94 -10.18 -4.24
CA GLY A 209 -26.68 -9.49 -5.51
C GLY A 209 -27.92 -9.11 -6.33
N HIS A 210 -29.13 -9.24 -5.78
CA HIS A 210 -30.34 -8.86 -6.52
C HIS A 210 -30.44 -7.33 -6.72
N GLY A 211 -30.88 -6.92 -7.92
CA GLY A 211 -31.11 -5.52 -8.26
C GLY A 211 -32.31 -4.91 -7.52
N ASP A 212 -32.26 -3.61 -7.25
CA ASP A 212 -33.24 -2.87 -6.44
C ASP A 212 -34.68 -2.98 -6.96
N LYS A 213 -34.86 -3.02 -8.28
CA LYS A 213 -36.17 -3.20 -8.92
C LYS A 213 -36.78 -4.56 -8.56
N GLY A 214 -35.99 -5.62 -8.60
CA GLY A 214 -36.44 -6.98 -8.28
C GLY A 214 -36.78 -7.15 -6.80
N ILE A 215 -36.03 -6.46 -5.93
CA ILE A 215 -36.33 -6.43 -4.49
C ILE A 215 -37.66 -5.71 -4.26
N ALA A 216 -37.87 -4.55 -4.89
CA ALA A 216 -39.11 -3.78 -4.75
C ALA A 216 -40.34 -4.53 -5.29
N THR A 217 -40.23 -5.27 -6.40
CA THR A 217 -41.31 -6.12 -6.91
C THR A 217 -41.60 -7.26 -5.95
N LEU A 218 -40.57 -7.96 -5.46
CA LEU A 218 -40.75 -9.07 -4.51
C LEU A 218 -41.43 -8.62 -3.21
N LEU A 219 -41.07 -7.45 -2.68
CA LEU A 219 -41.71 -6.88 -1.48
C LEU A 219 -43.20 -6.55 -1.71
N ARG A 220 -43.54 -6.11 -2.92
CA ARG A 220 -44.92 -5.83 -3.33
C ARG A 220 -45.70 -7.14 -3.50
N ASP A 221 -45.12 -8.13 -4.16
CA ASP A 221 -45.75 -9.43 -4.42
C ASP A 221 -46.03 -10.19 -3.13
N LYS A 222 -45.12 -10.09 -2.15
CA LYS A 222 -45.31 -10.64 -0.79
C LYS A 222 -46.28 -9.82 0.07
N GLY A 223 -46.78 -8.68 -0.43
CA GLY A 223 -47.69 -7.81 0.32
C GLY A 223 -47.07 -7.16 1.56
N LEU A 224 -45.73 -7.13 1.69
CA LEU A 224 -45.05 -6.62 2.87
C LEU A 224 -45.04 -5.08 2.88
N ALA A 225 -44.55 -4.46 1.81
CA ALA A 225 -44.49 -3.02 1.68
C ALA A 225 -44.29 -2.59 0.22
N THR A 226 -44.86 -1.44 -0.14
CA THR A 226 -44.59 -0.81 -1.45
C THR A 226 -43.42 0.16 -1.29
N TYR A 227 -42.23 -0.26 -1.75
CA TYR A 227 -41.03 0.58 -1.80
C TYR A 227 -40.79 1.11 -3.23
N ASP A 228 -40.23 2.32 -3.32
CA ASP A 228 -39.64 2.81 -4.56
C ASP A 228 -38.27 2.11 -4.74
N PRO A 229 -37.98 1.47 -5.89
CA PRO A 229 -36.67 0.90 -6.19
C PRO A 229 -35.50 1.82 -5.84
N LYS A 230 -35.61 3.14 -6.07
CA LYS A 230 -34.53 4.11 -5.80
C LYS A 230 -34.18 4.22 -4.31
N THR A 231 -35.07 3.81 -3.42
CA THR A 231 -34.88 3.90 -1.96
C THR A 231 -34.30 2.64 -1.35
N ILE A 232 -34.27 1.53 -2.08
CA ILE A 232 -33.81 0.22 -1.58
C ILE A 232 -32.32 0.26 -1.24
N SER A 233 -31.46 0.77 -2.13
CA SER A 233 -30.01 0.85 -1.86
C SER A 233 -29.69 1.72 -0.62
N THR A 234 -30.35 2.88 -0.48
CA THR A 234 -30.19 3.74 0.70
C THR A 234 -30.67 3.05 1.98
N ARG A 235 -31.79 2.32 1.93
CA ARG A 235 -32.29 1.53 3.07
C ARG A 235 -31.30 0.43 3.45
N TYR A 236 -30.80 -0.33 2.46
CA TYR A 236 -29.80 -1.38 2.67
C TYR A 236 -28.52 -0.86 3.32
N ARG A 237 -27.98 0.28 2.84
CA ARG A 237 -26.78 0.89 3.44
C ARG A 237 -26.95 1.15 4.93
N ARG A 238 -28.06 1.77 5.31
CA ARG A 238 -28.37 2.05 6.73
C ARG A 238 -28.60 0.78 7.55
N LEU A 239 -29.19 -0.27 6.96
CA LEU A 239 -29.33 -1.58 7.61
C LEU A 239 -27.97 -2.24 7.85
N ARG A 240 -27.05 -2.14 6.88
CA ARG A 240 -25.68 -2.61 7.02
C ARG A 240 -24.94 -1.84 8.13
N GLU A 241 -25.05 -0.52 8.17
CA GLU A 241 -24.50 0.33 9.25
C GLU A 241 -25.04 -0.08 10.63
N ALA A 242 -26.36 -0.29 10.75
CA ALA A 242 -26.97 -0.72 12.01
C ALA A 242 -26.45 -2.09 12.47
N LYS A 243 -26.30 -3.06 11.53
CA LYS A 243 -25.71 -4.36 11.83
C LYS A 243 -24.24 -4.28 12.22
N MET A 244 -23.45 -3.46 11.53
CA MET A 244 -22.03 -3.24 11.90
C MET A 244 -21.92 -2.65 13.30
N ALA A 245 -22.76 -1.66 13.63
CA ALA A 245 -22.79 -1.07 14.96
C ALA A 245 -23.19 -2.09 16.05
N GLU A 246 -24.15 -2.97 15.77
CA GLU A 246 -24.52 -4.07 16.66
C GLU A 246 -23.37 -5.06 16.85
N THR A 247 -22.70 -5.47 15.77
CA THR A 247 -21.55 -6.38 15.87
C THR A 247 -20.40 -5.76 16.66
N ASP A 248 -20.14 -4.48 16.45
CA ASP A 248 -19.13 -3.75 17.22
C ASP A 248 -19.50 -3.66 18.70
N ALA A 249 -20.78 -3.40 19.02
CA ALA A 249 -21.25 -3.40 20.40
C ALA A 249 -21.11 -4.78 21.04
N ALA A 250 -21.39 -5.86 20.30
CA ALA A 250 -21.21 -7.23 20.76
C ALA A 250 -19.73 -7.57 21.01
N LEU A 251 -18.82 -7.11 20.14
CA LEU A 251 -17.37 -7.28 20.31
C LEU A 251 -16.86 -6.49 21.53
N ARG A 252 -17.25 -5.22 21.67
CA ARG A 252 -16.88 -4.37 22.84
C ARG A 252 -17.36 -4.95 24.15
N THR A 253 -18.56 -5.52 24.19
CA THR A 253 -19.13 -6.18 25.39
C THR A 253 -18.67 -7.62 25.56
N ARG A 254 -17.74 -8.11 24.72
CA ARG A 254 -17.23 -9.50 24.69
C ARG A 254 -18.33 -10.57 24.54
N ARG A 255 -19.50 -10.21 24.01
CA ARG A 255 -20.58 -11.15 23.65
C ARG A 255 -20.28 -11.90 22.36
N ARG A 256 -19.50 -11.28 21.48
CA ARG A 256 -18.90 -11.91 20.29
C ARG A 256 -17.38 -11.86 20.44
N ARG A 257 -16.69 -12.86 19.90
CA ARG A 257 -15.24 -12.89 19.75
C ARG A 257 -14.91 -13.06 18.26
N TRP A 258 -13.73 -12.61 17.87
CA TRP A 258 -13.16 -12.90 16.56
C TRP A 258 -12.80 -14.38 16.48
N SER A 259 -13.05 -14.98 15.33
CA SER A 259 -12.58 -16.31 14.97
C SER A 259 -11.22 -16.22 14.28
N ALA A 260 -10.44 -17.31 14.33
CA ALA A 260 -9.13 -17.36 13.69
C ALA A 260 -9.22 -17.14 12.16
N GLU A 261 -10.29 -17.60 11.52
CA GLU A 261 -10.57 -17.36 10.10
C GLU A 261 -10.82 -15.88 9.81
N GLU A 262 -11.61 -15.20 10.65
CA GLU A 262 -11.85 -13.76 10.52
C GLU A 262 -10.57 -12.96 10.75
N ASP A 263 -9.72 -13.35 11.71
CA ASP A 263 -8.42 -12.72 11.96
C ASP A 263 -7.47 -12.87 10.76
N ALA A 264 -7.40 -14.06 10.15
CA ALA A 264 -6.61 -14.29 8.95
C ALA A 264 -7.08 -13.38 7.78
N VAL A 265 -8.39 -13.35 7.53
CA VAL A 265 -8.97 -12.47 6.49
C VAL A 265 -8.72 -10.99 6.80
N LEU A 266 -8.77 -10.60 8.07
CA LEU A 266 -8.47 -9.22 8.50
C LEU A 266 -7.03 -8.83 8.19
N MET A 267 -6.07 -9.72 8.48
CA MET A 267 -4.65 -9.49 8.19
C MET A 267 -4.38 -9.38 6.69
N ASP A 268 -4.98 -10.26 5.88
CA ASP A 268 -4.87 -10.21 4.42
C ASP A 268 -5.47 -8.93 3.84
N ALA A 269 -6.67 -8.55 4.31
CA ALA A 269 -7.34 -7.32 3.90
C ALA A 269 -6.52 -6.07 4.27
N HIS A 270 -5.91 -6.06 5.46
CA HIS A 270 -5.05 -4.98 5.90
C HIS A 270 -3.79 -4.87 5.01
N ALA A 271 -3.11 -5.98 4.73
CA ALA A 271 -1.95 -6.00 3.85
C ALA A 271 -2.31 -5.53 2.42
N HIS A 272 -3.47 -5.93 1.90
CA HIS A 272 -3.97 -5.45 0.61
C HIS A 272 -4.26 -3.94 0.62
N ALA A 273 -4.84 -3.42 1.70
CA ALA A 273 -5.11 -1.99 1.84
C ALA A 273 -3.81 -1.16 1.87
N LEU A 274 -2.78 -1.62 2.58
CA LEU A 274 -1.46 -0.98 2.58
C LEU A 274 -0.84 -0.92 1.18
N ARG A 275 -0.83 -2.04 0.45
CA ARG A 275 -0.35 -2.07 -0.95
C ARG A 275 -1.13 -1.14 -1.87
N ARG A 276 -2.43 -0.93 -1.63
CA ARG A 276 -3.23 0.05 -2.38
C ARG A 276 -2.82 1.47 -2.04
N GLN A 277 -2.67 1.79 -0.76
CA GLN A 277 -2.27 3.11 -0.30
C GLN A 277 -0.87 3.49 -0.79
N GLU A 278 0.08 2.55 -0.77
CA GLU A 278 1.43 2.76 -1.32
C GLU A 278 1.41 3.11 -2.80
N ARG A 279 0.60 2.40 -3.60
CA ARG A 279 0.41 2.71 -5.03
C ARG A 279 -0.19 4.09 -5.25
N GLU A 280 -1.17 4.49 -4.43
CA GLU A 280 -1.77 5.82 -4.49
C GLU A 280 -0.77 6.91 -4.08
N MET A 281 0.01 6.70 -3.01
CA MET A 281 1.09 7.62 -2.61
C MET A 281 2.17 7.74 -3.68
N ALA A 282 2.57 6.64 -4.32
CA ALA A 282 3.53 6.66 -5.42
C ALA A 282 3.01 7.48 -6.62
N ARG A 283 1.72 7.33 -6.97
CA ARG A 283 1.07 8.14 -8.01
C ARG A 283 1.03 9.62 -7.66
N LEU A 284 0.70 9.96 -6.40
CA LEU A 284 0.70 11.34 -5.93
C LEU A 284 2.10 11.95 -5.96
N ARG A 285 3.13 11.21 -5.51
CA ARG A 285 4.54 11.63 -5.59
C ARG A 285 4.98 11.89 -7.03
N ALA A 286 4.64 10.98 -7.95
CA ALA A 286 4.97 11.15 -9.37
C ALA A 286 4.30 12.39 -10.01
N ARG A 287 3.11 12.78 -9.52
CA ARG A 287 2.39 13.97 -10.01
C ARG A 287 2.80 15.27 -9.33
N LEU A 288 3.30 15.20 -8.10
CA LEU A 288 3.63 16.36 -7.28
C LEU A 288 4.43 17.41 -8.06
N PHE A 289 5.52 17.01 -8.71
CA PHE A 289 6.37 17.96 -9.42
C PHE A 289 5.83 18.40 -10.78
N THR A 290 4.87 17.66 -11.34
CA THR A 290 4.10 18.14 -12.50
C THR A 290 3.22 19.32 -12.09
N ASP A 291 2.54 19.20 -10.95
CA ASP A 291 1.70 20.28 -10.41
C ASP A 291 2.56 21.48 -9.96
N VAL A 292 3.73 21.23 -9.36
CA VAL A 292 4.70 22.28 -9.02
C VAL A 292 5.17 23.01 -10.27
N ALA A 293 5.57 22.29 -11.32
CA ALA A 293 6.02 22.91 -12.57
C ALA A 293 4.92 23.79 -13.18
N PHE A 294 3.68 23.30 -13.18
CA PHE A 294 2.52 24.07 -13.62
C PHE A 294 2.33 25.35 -12.76
N CYS A 295 2.35 25.23 -11.44
CA CYS A 295 2.23 26.37 -10.53
C CYS A 295 3.37 27.39 -10.69
N VAL A 296 4.59 26.93 -10.99
CA VAL A 296 5.73 27.81 -11.27
C VAL A 296 5.50 28.59 -12.56
N ALA A 297 5.03 27.93 -13.63
CA ALA A 297 4.72 28.58 -14.90
C ALA A 297 3.59 29.62 -14.78
N GLU A 298 2.58 29.36 -13.94
CA GLU A 298 1.51 30.33 -13.66
C GLU A 298 2.01 31.58 -12.91
N ARG A 299 2.92 31.40 -11.94
CA ARG A 299 3.43 32.49 -11.10
C ARG A 299 4.53 33.30 -11.76
N LEU A 300 5.35 32.66 -12.60
CA LEU A 300 6.50 33.24 -13.26
C LEU A 300 6.33 33.10 -14.79
N PRO A 301 5.59 34.02 -15.44
CA PRO A 301 5.35 33.92 -16.87
C PRO A 301 6.67 33.99 -17.64
N GLY A 302 6.91 32.99 -18.50
CA GLY A 302 8.16 32.82 -19.25
C GLY A 302 9.12 31.78 -18.66
N ALA A 303 8.88 31.32 -17.43
CA ALA A 303 9.65 30.25 -16.81
C ALA A 303 8.98 28.89 -17.08
N PHE A 304 9.48 28.17 -18.09
CA PHE A 304 9.00 26.84 -18.46
C PHE A 304 10.00 25.77 -18.00
N TYR A 305 9.86 25.31 -16.77
CA TYR A 305 10.68 24.22 -16.21
C TYR A 305 9.96 22.88 -16.33
N SER A 306 10.71 21.81 -16.57
CA SER A 306 10.17 20.44 -16.49
C SER A 306 9.94 20.04 -15.02
N ALA A 307 9.08 19.03 -14.80
CA ALA A 307 8.84 18.47 -13.47
C ALA A 307 10.16 18.01 -12.81
N GLU A 308 11.02 17.32 -13.57
CA GLU A 308 12.34 16.86 -13.11
C GLU A 308 13.26 18.02 -12.70
N ALA A 309 13.24 19.13 -13.44
CA ALA A 309 14.04 20.31 -13.10
C ALA A 309 13.54 20.96 -11.80
N CYS A 310 12.22 21.04 -11.61
CA CYS A 310 11.62 21.51 -10.35
C CYS A 310 11.93 20.59 -9.17
N GLU A 311 11.92 19.26 -9.39
CA GLU A 311 12.28 18.26 -8.39
C GLU A 311 13.74 18.37 -7.97
N GLY A 312 14.66 18.37 -8.94
CA GLY A 312 16.09 18.51 -8.67
C GLY A 312 16.40 19.79 -7.91
N ARG A 313 15.83 20.91 -8.34
CA ARG A 313 16.03 22.20 -7.66
C ARG A 313 15.45 22.22 -6.25
N TYR A 314 14.29 21.61 -6.02
CA TYR A 314 13.73 21.48 -4.68
C TYR A 314 14.62 20.61 -3.78
N GLY A 315 15.16 19.50 -4.30
CA GLY A 315 16.13 18.66 -3.61
C GLY A 315 17.38 19.44 -3.19
N GLU A 316 17.96 20.21 -4.10
CA GLU A 316 19.08 21.10 -3.82
C GLU A 316 18.75 22.14 -2.74
N LEU A 317 17.57 22.74 -2.79
CA LEU A 317 17.14 23.76 -1.82
C LEU A 317 16.93 23.14 -0.43
N SER A 318 16.27 21.98 -0.37
CA SER A 318 15.97 21.28 0.88
C SER A 318 17.23 20.73 1.57
N SER A 319 18.25 20.34 0.79
CA SER A 319 19.55 19.90 1.30
C SER A 319 20.51 21.05 1.62
N GLY A 320 20.18 22.28 1.23
CA GLY A 320 21.08 23.43 1.33
C GLY A 320 22.24 23.40 0.33
N ALA A 321 22.20 22.52 -0.67
CA ALA A 321 23.20 22.41 -1.74
C ALA A 321 22.91 23.32 -2.95
N ALA A 322 21.77 24.03 -2.95
CA ALA A 322 21.36 24.89 -4.04
C ALA A 322 22.35 26.01 -4.31
N VAL A 323 22.89 26.00 -5.53
CA VAL A 323 23.75 27.06 -6.04
C VAL A 323 22.89 28.28 -6.33
N THR A 324 23.27 29.42 -5.77
CA THR A 324 22.64 30.71 -6.03
C THR A 324 23.47 31.50 -7.03
N GLU A 325 22.87 32.52 -7.67
CA GLU A 325 23.59 33.39 -8.62
C GLU A 325 24.85 34.03 -8.03
N ARG A 326 24.90 34.21 -6.70
CA ARG A 326 26.07 34.73 -5.99
C ARG A 326 27.27 33.79 -6.04
N ASP A 327 27.03 32.49 -6.15
CA ASP A 327 28.08 31.47 -6.08
C ASP A 327 28.75 31.28 -7.46
N PHE A 328 28.09 31.71 -8.55
CA PHE A 328 28.67 31.74 -9.89
C PHE A 328 29.69 32.89 -10.00
N GLY A 329 30.96 32.57 -9.83
CA GLY A 329 32.09 33.52 -9.87
C GLY A 329 33.14 33.27 -8.79
N ASP A 330 32.87 32.39 -7.83
CA ASP A 330 33.85 31.96 -6.84
C ASP A 330 34.67 30.76 -7.38
N PRO A 331 35.99 30.90 -7.60
CA PRO A 331 36.84 29.81 -8.07
C PRO A 331 36.96 28.65 -7.06
N GLU A 332 36.60 28.86 -5.79
CA GLU A 332 36.50 27.79 -4.80
C GLU A 332 35.27 26.91 -5.02
N PHE A 333 34.14 27.53 -5.38
CA PHE A 333 32.91 26.84 -5.71
C PHE A 333 33.09 25.93 -6.93
N GLU A 334 33.68 26.42 -8.02
CA GLU A 334 33.97 25.61 -9.22
C GLU A 334 34.89 24.41 -8.91
N ARG A 335 35.89 24.60 -8.05
CA ARG A 335 36.77 23.50 -7.59
C ARG A 335 36.01 22.49 -6.74
N ALA A 336 35.10 22.94 -5.87
CA ALA A 336 34.28 22.05 -5.04
C ALA A 336 33.27 21.26 -5.89
N GLU A 337 32.63 21.91 -6.86
CA GLU A 337 31.72 21.27 -7.81
C GLU A 337 32.45 20.24 -8.69
N GLY A 338 33.64 20.60 -9.21
CA GLY A 338 34.50 19.67 -9.96
C GLY A 338 34.86 18.41 -9.15
N ARG A 339 35.17 18.57 -7.85
CA ARG A 339 35.39 17.42 -6.95
C ARG A 339 34.14 16.57 -6.77
N ARG A 340 32.96 17.18 -6.59
CA ARG A 340 31.69 16.44 -6.48
C ARG A 340 31.39 15.64 -7.75
N ARG A 341 31.56 16.22 -8.94
CA ARG A 341 31.38 15.52 -10.22
C ARG A 341 32.33 14.34 -10.36
N LEU A 342 33.59 14.50 -9.96
CA LEU A 342 34.58 13.41 -9.99
C LEU A 342 34.22 12.28 -9.01
N MET A 343 33.81 12.62 -7.79
CA MET A 343 33.35 11.64 -6.80
C MET A 343 32.11 10.89 -7.29
N ALA A 344 31.15 11.57 -7.91
CA ALA A 344 29.95 10.94 -8.46
C ALA A 344 30.28 9.94 -9.59
N VAL A 345 31.23 10.26 -10.47
CA VAL A 345 31.72 9.31 -11.49
C VAL A 345 32.40 8.12 -10.83
N TRP A 346 33.26 8.37 -9.83
CA TRP A 346 33.94 7.30 -9.10
C TRP A 346 32.98 6.38 -8.35
N GLU A 347 31.95 6.94 -7.70
CA GLU A 347 30.89 6.18 -7.04
C GLU A 347 30.07 5.35 -8.03
N ALA A 348 29.72 5.92 -9.19
CA ALA A 348 29.00 5.19 -10.25
C ALA A 348 29.83 4.04 -10.84
N ASP A 349 31.13 4.24 -11.01
CA ASP A 349 32.04 3.19 -11.47
C ASP A 349 32.24 2.12 -10.39
N LEU A 350 32.31 2.49 -9.11
CA LEU A 350 32.37 1.55 -7.99
C LEU A 350 31.08 0.72 -7.90
N GLU A 351 29.91 1.34 -8.05
CA GLU A 351 28.63 0.63 -8.07
C GLU A 351 28.53 -0.34 -9.26
N ARG A 352 28.99 0.07 -10.46
CA ARG A 352 29.05 -0.80 -11.63
C ARG A 352 29.95 -2.01 -11.38
N ALA A 353 31.14 -1.79 -10.83
CA ALA A 353 32.07 -2.87 -10.48
C ALA A 353 31.49 -3.82 -9.43
N GLN A 354 30.78 -3.30 -8.41
CA GLN A 354 30.10 -4.14 -7.42
C GLN A 354 28.96 -4.95 -8.03
N ARG A 355 28.21 -4.40 -8.98
CA ARG A 355 27.13 -5.11 -9.67
C ARG A 355 27.69 -6.25 -10.54
N GLU A 356 28.72 -5.97 -11.31
CA GLU A 356 29.42 -6.98 -12.12
C GLU A 356 30.00 -8.10 -11.25
N ALA A 357 30.57 -7.78 -10.08
CA ALA A 357 31.05 -8.77 -9.13
C ALA A 357 29.94 -9.68 -8.60
N ARG A 358 28.79 -9.09 -8.22
CA ARG A 358 27.61 -9.88 -7.77
C ARG A 358 27.03 -10.75 -8.87
N GLU A 359 26.91 -10.23 -10.09
CA GLU A 359 26.43 -11.01 -11.24
C GLU A 359 27.38 -12.17 -11.56
N TRP A 360 28.69 -11.97 -11.39
CA TRP A 360 29.69 -13.04 -11.52
C TRP A 360 29.54 -14.09 -10.42
N GLU A 361 29.43 -13.68 -9.15
CA GLU A 361 29.20 -14.59 -8.02
C GLU A 361 27.91 -15.42 -8.19
N ASP A 362 26.81 -14.78 -8.59
CA ASP A 362 25.54 -15.43 -8.90
C ASP A 362 25.67 -16.40 -10.09
N GLY A 363 26.48 -16.04 -11.09
CA GLY A 363 26.82 -16.90 -12.22
C GLY A 363 27.54 -18.17 -11.78
N VAL A 364 28.58 -18.04 -10.94
CA VAL A 364 29.33 -19.17 -10.37
C VAL A 364 28.43 -20.06 -9.52
N LEU A 365 27.57 -19.46 -8.67
CA LEU A 365 26.65 -20.22 -7.84
C LEU A 365 25.64 -21.02 -8.67
N LYS A 366 25.09 -20.42 -9.74
CA LYS A 366 24.19 -21.13 -10.67
C LYS A 366 24.88 -22.30 -11.36
N GLU A 367 26.14 -22.13 -11.77
CA GLU A 367 26.93 -23.20 -12.39
C GLU A 367 27.19 -24.35 -11.41
N LEU A 368 27.56 -24.06 -10.17
CA LEU A 368 27.77 -25.08 -9.13
C LEU A 368 26.49 -25.87 -8.82
N VAL A 369 25.36 -25.18 -8.69
CA VAL A 369 24.05 -25.82 -8.46
C VAL A 369 23.64 -26.69 -9.67
N ALA A 370 23.88 -26.23 -10.89
CA ALA A 370 23.63 -27.00 -12.10
C ALA A 370 24.50 -28.27 -12.16
N ALA A 371 25.79 -28.15 -11.87
CA ALA A 371 26.74 -29.26 -11.82
C ALA A 371 26.36 -30.29 -10.74
N GLU A 372 25.93 -29.83 -9.55
CA GLU A 372 25.48 -30.73 -8.50
C GLU A 372 24.19 -31.47 -8.90
N LYS A 373 23.24 -30.77 -9.52
CA LYS A 373 22.00 -31.35 -10.05
C LYS A 373 22.29 -32.42 -11.09
N GLU A 374 23.25 -32.19 -11.99
CA GLU A 374 23.71 -33.16 -12.98
C GLU A 374 24.36 -34.38 -12.31
N ARG A 375 25.27 -34.18 -11.36
CA ARG A 375 25.89 -35.27 -10.58
C ARG A 375 24.83 -36.10 -9.85
N ARG A 376 23.82 -35.46 -9.27
CA ARG A 376 22.70 -36.15 -8.59
C ARG A 376 21.84 -36.93 -9.58
N ALA A 377 21.59 -36.41 -10.79
CA ALA A 377 20.88 -37.10 -11.85
C ALA A 377 21.66 -38.33 -12.34
N GLU A 378 22.98 -38.21 -12.53
CA GLU A 378 23.85 -39.31 -12.94
C GLU A 378 23.89 -40.43 -11.89
N MET A 379 24.01 -40.09 -10.60
CA MET A 379 23.97 -41.06 -9.50
C MET A 379 22.61 -41.78 -9.42
N LYS A 380 21.50 -41.08 -9.66
CA LYS A 380 20.16 -41.68 -9.75
C LYS A 380 20.04 -42.63 -10.95
N ALA A 381 20.58 -42.27 -12.12
CA ALA A 381 20.59 -43.12 -13.31
C ALA A 381 21.39 -44.41 -13.07
N LYS A 382 22.59 -44.32 -12.48
CA LYS A 382 23.42 -45.47 -12.10
C LYS A 382 22.71 -46.40 -11.10
N ARG A 383 22.07 -45.85 -10.06
CA ARG A 383 21.29 -46.64 -9.08
C ARG A 383 20.03 -47.27 -9.68
N GLY A 384 19.31 -46.56 -10.55
CA GLY A 384 18.13 -47.09 -11.23
C GLY A 384 18.45 -48.27 -12.16
N GLY A 385 19.60 -48.21 -12.84
CA GLY A 385 20.11 -49.30 -13.67
C GLY A 385 20.37 -50.58 -12.89
N THR A 386 21.07 -50.49 -11.74
CA THR A 386 21.40 -51.66 -10.92
C THR A 386 20.17 -52.28 -10.26
N VAL A 387 19.20 -51.47 -9.81
CA VAL A 387 17.94 -51.98 -9.23
C VAL A 387 17.09 -52.70 -10.29
N ARG A 388 16.99 -52.16 -11.51
CA ARG A 388 16.28 -52.83 -12.61
C ARG A 388 16.96 -54.14 -13.01
N GLU A 389 18.29 -54.17 -13.07
CA GLU A 389 19.04 -55.39 -13.36
C GLU A 389 18.88 -56.44 -12.24
N ALA A 390 18.94 -56.02 -10.97
CA ALA A 390 18.70 -56.90 -9.84
C ALA A 390 17.26 -57.43 -9.79
N LEU A 391 16.27 -56.62 -10.17
CA LEU A 391 14.87 -57.03 -10.25
C LEU A 391 14.64 -58.01 -11.41
N ALA A 392 15.27 -57.79 -12.57
CA ALA A 392 15.22 -58.71 -13.71
C ALA A 392 15.79 -60.09 -13.36
N LYS A 393 16.86 -60.15 -12.55
CA LYS A 393 17.45 -61.41 -12.06
C LYS A 393 16.59 -62.13 -11.00
N ARG A 394 15.70 -61.42 -10.29
CA ARG A 394 14.89 -61.98 -9.20
C ARG A 394 13.65 -62.78 -9.65
N GLY A 395 13.30 -62.74 -10.93
CA GLY A 395 12.16 -63.46 -11.48
C GLY A 395 10.79 -62.96 -10.95
N PRO A 396 9.68 -63.35 -11.60
CA PRO A 396 8.34 -62.91 -11.19
C PRO A 396 7.96 -63.54 -9.85
N VAL A 397 8.08 -62.77 -8.77
CA VAL A 397 7.54 -63.14 -7.45
C VAL A 397 6.02 -63.22 -7.60
N LYS A 398 5.46 -64.43 -7.56
CA LYS A 398 4.02 -64.69 -7.53
C LYS A 398 3.41 -63.99 -6.32
N ARG A 399 2.91 -62.76 -6.49
CA ARG A 399 2.12 -62.05 -5.48
C ARG A 399 0.83 -62.84 -5.25
N GLY A 400 0.81 -63.61 -4.18
CA GLY A 400 -0.38 -64.29 -3.69
C GLY A 400 -1.48 -63.27 -3.42
N ARG A 401 -2.57 -63.37 -4.18
CA ARG A 401 -3.78 -62.56 -4.08
C ARG A 401 -4.52 -62.92 -2.78
N ALA A 402 -4.07 -62.38 -1.65
CA ALA A 402 -4.78 -62.50 -0.38
C ALA A 402 -6.03 -61.61 -0.42
N LYS A 403 -7.19 -62.23 -0.66
CA LYS A 403 -8.51 -61.64 -0.47
C LYS A 403 -8.69 -61.26 1.00
N ARG A 404 -8.33 -60.04 1.40
CA ARG A 404 -8.72 -59.50 2.70
C ARG A 404 -10.17 -59.01 2.61
N SER A 405 -11.03 -59.78 3.24
CA SER A 405 -12.44 -59.54 3.51
C SER A 405 -12.67 -58.18 4.15
N ARG A 406 -13.47 -57.35 3.49
CA ARG A 406 -14.10 -56.15 4.01
C ARG A 406 -15.33 -56.60 4.82
N ALA A 407 -15.15 -56.87 6.11
CA ALA A 407 -16.24 -57.01 7.10
C ALA A 407 -16.25 -55.70 7.90
N LYS A 408 -17.28 -54.86 7.76
CA LYS A 408 -18.55 -54.90 8.50
C LYS A 408 -18.35 -54.46 9.97
N THR A 409 -18.46 -53.16 10.20
CA THR A 409 -18.92 -52.58 11.47
C THR A 409 -19.88 -51.45 11.13
N ALA A 410 -21.16 -51.79 11.21
CA ALA A 410 -22.28 -50.88 11.38
C ALA A 410 -22.89 -51.29 12.71
N GLU A 411 -22.73 -50.47 13.74
CA GLU A 411 -23.48 -50.50 15.01
C GLU A 411 -23.19 -49.16 15.70
N THR A 412 -24.18 -48.26 15.72
CA THR A 412 -25.00 -47.92 16.91
C THR A 412 -24.22 -47.14 17.95
N ASP A 413 -24.51 -45.84 18.08
CA ASP A 413 -25.13 -45.39 19.32
C ASP A 413 -25.85 -44.05 19.14
N SER A 414 -27.09 -44.08 19.59
CA SER A 414 -27.97 -42.95 19.84
C SER A 414 -27.88 -42.67 21.33
N GLU A 415 -27.55 -41.44 21.72
CA GLU A 415 -28.21 -40.70 22.82
C GLU A 415 -27.88 -39.21 22.73
#